data_AF-A0A3R9THI0-F1
#
_entry.id   AF-A0A3R9THI0-F1
#
_cell.length_a   1.000
_cell.length_b   1.000
_cell.length_c   1.000
_cell.angle_alpha   90.00
_cell.angle_beta   90.00
_cell.angle_gamma   90.00
#
_symmetry.space_group_name_H-M   'P 1'
#
loop_
_entity.id
_entity.type
_entity.pdbx_description
1 polymer ?
#
loop_
_entity_poly.entity_id
_entity_poly.type
_entity_poly.pdbx_seq_one_letter_code
_entity_poly.pdbx_strand_id
1 'polypeptide(L)'
;MTETLPADVALVLEAVLGEDDPVHLALRRQVPHLRVQGRCTCGCGTAHFALDTHAVEPAPSGPGTVVAAKVLVLAEDGECPGEVLVFAQGGYLSWLEVCSWSDETEVTLATAERSLRRGRRPSPGAEAPE
;
A
#
# COMPACT_ATOMS: atom_id res chain seq x y z
N MET A 1 -20.54 -0.94 14.56
CA MET A 1 -19.33 -0.14 14.76
C MET A 1 -18.41 -0.40 13.59
N THR A 2 -18.33 0.54 12.64
CA THR A 2 -17.33 0.54 11.58
C THR A 2 -16.00 0.89 12.23
N GLU A 3 -15.29 -0.13 12.72
CA GLU A 3 -13.90 0.07 13.13
C GLU A 3 -13.15 0.54 11.89
N THR A 4 -12.83 1.83 11.88
CA THR A 4 -12.16 2.46 10.76
C THR A 4 -10.74 1.92 10.70
N LEU A 5 -10.28 1.61 9.50
CA LEU A 5 -8.91 1.16 9.27
C LEU A 5 -7.92 2.16 9.88
N PRO A 6 -6.83 1.70 10.53
CA PRO A 6 -5.80 2.59 11.04
C PRO A 6 -5.29 3.56 9.96
N ALA A 7 -5.13 4.84 10.33
CA ALA A 7 -4.88 5.91 9.36
C ALA A 7 -3.58 5.69 8.55
N ASP A 8 -2.53 5.19 9.21
CA ASP A 8 -1.26 4.83 8.61
C ASP A 8 -1.44 3.80 7.47
N VAL A 9 -2.23 2.76 7.73
CA VAL A 9 -2.54 1.72 6.74
C VAL A 9 -3.39 2.28 5.61
N ALA A 10 -4.43 3.06 5.94
CA ALA A 10 -5.32 3.64 4.94
C ALA A 10 -4.57 4.55 3.96
N LEU A 11 -3.67 5.38 4.47
CA LEU A 11 -2.85 6.29 3.67
C LEU A 11 -1.89 5.54 2.74
N VAL A 12 -1.24 4.49 3.26
CA VAL A 12 -0.34 3.66 2.44
C VAL A 12 -1.13 2.93 1.35
N LEU A 13 -2.29 2.34 1.67
CA LEU A 13 -3.13 1.69 0.66
C LEU A 13 -3.63 2.69 -0.40
N GLU A 14 -4.04 3.90 -0.01
CA GLU A 14 -4.46 4.94 -0.95
C GLU A 14 -3.32 5.34 -1.90
N ALA A 15 -2.11 5.46 -1.38
CA ALA A 15 -0.94 5.83 -2.18
C ALA A 15 -0.50 4.70 -3.11
N VAL A 16 -0.44 3.46 -2.61
CA VAL A 16 0.01 2.29 -3.38
C VAL A 16 -1.01 1.90 -4.45
N LEU A 17 -2.30 2.00 -4.16
CA LEU A 17 -3.40 1.70 -5.10
C LEU A 17 -3.86 2.95 -5.87
N GLY A 18 -3.01 3.97 -5.96
CA GLY A 18 -3.38 5.27 -6.51
C GLY A 18 -3.62 5.29 -8.02
N GLU A 19 -3.11 4.31 -8.76
CA GLU A 19 -3.33 4.21 -10.21
C GLU A 19 -4.78 3.83 -10.55
N ASP A 20 -5.28 4.34 -11.69
CA ASP A 20 -6.65 4.12 -12.15
C ASP A 20 -6.80 2.84 -13.01
N ASP A 21 -6.00 1.82 -12.74
CA ASP A 21 -6.19 0.51 -13.35
C ASP A 21 -7.40 -0.23 -12.73
N PRO A 22 -8.07 -1.13 -13.48
CA PRO A 22 -9.23 -1.88 -13.00
C PRO A 22 -8.99 -2.66 -11.71
N VAL A 23 -7.79 -3.24 -11.51
CA VAL A 23 -7.44 -3.99 -10.29
C VAL A 23 -7.35 -3.04 -9.11
N HIS A 24 -6.57 -1.96 -9.20
CA HIS A 24 -6.42 -0.98 -8.13
C HIS A 24 -7.74 -0.30 -7.78
N LEU A 25 -8.58 0.04 -8.76
CA LEU A 25 -9.92 0.58 -8.54
C LEU A 25 -10.82 -0.38 -7.76
N ALA A 26 -10.79 -1.68 -8.11
CA ALA A 26 -11.56 -2.69 -7.39
C ALA A 26 -11.06 -2.89 -5.95
N LEU A 27 -9.75 -2.94 -5.75
CA LEU A 27 -9.15 -3.10 -4.42
C LEU A 27 -9.38 -1.86 -3.54
N ARG A 28 -9.34 -0.63 -4.10
CA ARG A 28 -9.70 0.60 -3.37
C ARG A 28 -11.12 0.57 -2.81
N ARG A 29 -12.07 -0.05 -3.51
CA ARG A 29 -13.46 -0.22 -3.03
C ARG A 29 -13.57 -1.17 -1.84
N GLN A 30 -12.57 -2.04 -1.62
CA GLN A 30 -12.54 -2.96 -0.49
C GLN A 30 -12.03 -2.28 0.79
N VAL A 31 -11.22 -1.22 0.68
CA VAL A 31 -10.58 -0.52 1.82
C VAL A 31 -11.55 -0.12 2.94
N PRO A 32 -12.75 0.43 2.67
CA PRO A 32 -13.71 0.76 3.71
C PRO A 32 -14.24 -0.45 4.52
N HIS A 33 -14.07 -1.66 4.00
CA HIS A 33 -14.52 -2.92 4.61
C HIS A 33 -13.38 -3.70 5.28
N LEU A 34 -12.14 -3.22 5.17
CA LEU A 34 -10.97 -3.85 5.79
C LEU A 34 -10.88 -3.58 7.29
N ARG A 35 -10.30 -4.55 7.99
CA ARG A 35 -9.80 -4.40 9.35
C ARG A 35 -8.39 -4.97 9.43
N VAL A 36 -7.55 -4.40 10.27
CA VAL A 36 -6.25 -5.01 10.59
C VAL A 36 -6.49 -6.15 11.56
N GLN A 37 -6.24 -7.38 11.11
CA GLN A 37 -6.34 -8.59 11.94
C GLN A 37 -5.12 -8.73 12.86
N GLY A 38 -3.94 -8.33 12.36
CA GLY A 38 -2.70 -8.42 13.10
C GLY A 38 -1.56 -7.71 12.40
N ARG A 39 -0.49 -7.40 13.15
CA ARG A 39 0.74 -6.82 12.63
C ARG A 39 1.92 -7.73 12.98
N CYS A 40 2.99 -7.68 12.17
CA CYS A 40 4.23 -8.35 12.56
C CYS A 40 4.74 -7.77 13.89
N THR A 41 5.12 -8.64 14.82
CA THR A 41 5.75 -8.23 16.09
C THR A 41 7.23 -7.88 15.92
N CYS A 42 7.79 -8.15 14.75
CA CYS A 42 9.17 -7.84 14.39
C CYS A 42 9.43 -6.34 14.14
N GLY A 43 8.38 -5.51 14.03
CA GLY A 43 8.52 -4.06 13.84
C GLY A 43 8.58 -3.58 12.38
N CYS A 44 8.68 -4.47 11.39
CA CYS A 44 8.76 -4.09 9.96
C CYS A 44 7.52 -3.31 9.46
N GLY A 45 6.36 -3.47 10.11
CA GLY A 45 5.13 -2.75 9.74
C GLY A 45 4.18 -3.55 8.84
N THR A 46 4.50 -4.80 8.49
CA THR A 46 3.58 -5.73 7.82
C THR A 46 2.28 -5.86 8.59
N ALA A 47 1.15 -5.72 7.90
CA ALA A 47 -0.18 -5.81 8.47
C ALA A 47 -1.06 -6.77 7.67
N HIS A 48 -1.68 -7.71 8.38
CA HIS A 48 -2.63 -8.67 7.82
C HIS A 48 -4.04 -8.14 7.98
N PHE A 49 -4.87 -8.39 6.98
CA PHE A 49 -6.23 -7.87 6.93
C PHE A 49 -7.27 -8.96 7.11
N ALA A 50 -8.36 -8.58 7.77
CA ALA A 50 -9.63 -9.26 7.65
C ALA A 50 -10.53 -8.40 6.74
N LEU A 51 -11.21 -9.05 5.80
CA LEU A 51 -12.15 -8.43 4.88
C LEU A 51 -13.47 -9.21 4.90
N ASP A 52 -14.58 -8.49 4.97
CA ASP A 52 -15.90 -9.10 4.76
C ASP A 52 -16.15 -9.31 3.26
N THR A 53 -15.85 -10.50 2.76
CA THR A 53 -16.00 -10.87 1.35
C THR A 53 -17.45 -10.96 0.89
N HIS A 54 -18.43 -10.89 1.80
CA HIS A 54 -19.85 -10.80 1.42
C HIS A 54 -20.29 -9.37 1.12
N ALA A 55 -19.51 -8.37 1.54
CA ALA A 55 -19.83 -6.97 1.38
C ALA A 55 -19.15 -6.32 0.16
N VAL A 56 -18.23 -7.02 -0.50
CA VAL A 56 -17.39 -6.48 -1.57
C VAL A 56 -17.12 -7.51 -2.66
N GLU A 57 -16.92 -7.03 -3.88
CA GLU A 57 -16.56 -7.86 -5.03
C GLU A 57 -15.05 -8.13 -5.10
N PRO A 58 -14.62 -9.29 -5.62
CA PRO A 58 -13.22 -9.57 -5.88
C PRO A 58 -12.68 -8.70 -7.02
N ALA A 59 -11.44 -8.24 -6.89
CA ALA A 59 -10.71 -7.60 -7.96
C ALA A 59 -10.35 -8.62 -9.06
N PRO A 60 -10.21 -8.19 -10.33
CA PRO A 60 -9.82 -9.05 -11.44
C PRO A 60 -8.31 -9.37 -11.42
N SER A 61 -7.78 -9.82 -10.29
CA SER A 61 -6.36 -10.14 -10.06
C SER A 61 -6.04 -11.64 -10.14
N GLY A 62 -7.03 -12.46 -10.48
CA GLY A 62 -6.93 -13.92 -10.54
C GLY A 62 -7.20 -14.63 -9.21
N PRO A 63 -7.32 -15.98 -9.23
CA PRO A 63 -7.74 -16.78 -8.07
C PRO A 63 -6.61 -17.01 -7.03
N GLY A 64 -5.36 -16.74 -7.40
CA GLY A 64 -4.19 -16.99 -6.56
C GLY A 64 -3.84 -15.83 -5.62
N THR A 65 -2.71 -15.99 -4.95
CA THR A 65 -2.01 -14.90 -4.25
C THR A 65 -1.16 -14.14 -5.26
N VAL A 66 -1.31 -12.82 -5.30
CA VAL A 66 -0.54 -11.93 -6.18
C VAL A 66 -0.09 -10.68 -5.44
N VAL A 67 1.06 -10.12 -5.85
CA VAL A 67 1.40 -8.73 -5.54
C VAL A 67 0.50 -7.88 -6.43
N ALA A 68 -0.52 -7.29 -5.81
CA ALA A 68 -1.51 -6.49 -6.52
C ALA A 68 -0.98 -5.09 -6.85
N ALA A 69 -0.13 -4.55 -5.99
CA ALA A 69 0.51 -3.25 -6.19
C ALA A 69 1.80 -3.17 -5.38
N LYS A 70 2.70 -2.28 -5.80
CA LYS A 70 3.95 -2.01 -5.08
C LYS A 70 4.41 -0.58 -5.25
N VAL A 71 5.16 -0.09 -4.29
CA VAL A 71 5.81 1.23 -4.37
C VAL A 71 7.15 1.22 -3.66
N LEU A 72 8.13 1.90 -4.26
CA LEU A 72 9.44 2.10 -3.65
C LEU A 72 9.36 3.14 -2.53
N VAL A 73 10.07 2.89 -1.45
CA VAL A 73 10.31 3.87 -0.39
C VAL A 73 11.61 4.59 -0.74
N LEU A 74 11.54 5.91 -0.93
CA LEU A 74 12.70 6.73 -1.28
C LEU A 74 13.13 7.59 -0.08
N ALA A 75 14.42 7.53 0.24
CA ALA A 75 15.08 8.38 1.20
C ALA A 75 15.39 9.77 0.59
N GLU A 76 15.86 10.70 1.42
CA GLU A 76 16.06 12.10 1.02
C GLU A 76 17.25 12.30 0.07
N ASP A 77 18.23 11.40 0.15
CA ASP A 77 19.38 11.32 -0.75
C ASP A 77 19.08 10.57 -2.06
N GLY A 78 17.84 10.09 -2.24
CA GLY A 78 17.43 9.30 -3.39
C GLY A 78 17.73 7.82 -3.27
N GLU A 79 18.25 7.35 -2.13
CA GLU A 79 18.40 5.93 -1.86
C GLU A 79 17.03 5.26 -1.76
N CYS A 80 16.95 3.99 -2.16
CA CYS A 80 15.76 3.17 -2.04
C CYS A 80 15.97 2.13 -0.93
N PRO A 81 15.74 2.49 0.35
CA PRO A 81 15.98 1.58 1.47
C PRO A 81 15.02 0.37 1.45
N GLY A 82 13.93 0.42 0.69
CA GLY A 82 12.99 -0.70 0.58
C GLY A 82 11.75 -0.41 -0.25
N GLU A 83 10.74 -1.25 -0.11
CA GLU A 83 9.46 -1.13 -0.82
C GLU A 83 8.27 -1.55 0.05
N VAL A 84 7.09 -1.09 -0.34
CA VAL A 84 5.81 -1.57 0.20
C VAL A 84 5.09 -2.38 -0.87
N LEU A 85 4.65 -3.57 -0.49
CA LEU A 85 3.90 -4.49 -1.33
C LEU A 85 2.48 -4.65 -0.78
N VAL A 86 1.48 -4.63 -1.66
CA VAL A 86 0.10 -4.94 -1.31
C VAL A 86 -0.28 -6.24 -1.99
N PHE A 87 -0.74 -7.20 -1.20
CA PHE A 87 -1.10 -8.52 -1.67
C PHE A 87 -2.60 -8.70 -1.74
N ALA A 88 -3.05 -9.29 -2.85
CA ALA A 88 -4.40 -9.79 -3.00
C ALA A 88 -4.41 -11.32 -3.08
N GLN A 89 -5.39 -11.95 -2.46
CA GLN A 89 -5.63 -13.38 -2.56
C GLN A 89 -7.04 -13.62 -3.07
N GLY A 90 -7.16 -14.29 -4.21
CA GLY A 90 -8.47 -14.54 -4.84
C GLY A 90 -9.25 -13.26 -5.18
N GLY A 91 -8.54 -12.17 -5.47
CA GLY A 91 -9.15 -10.86 -5.73
C GLY A 91 -9.42 -10.00 -4.49
N TYR A 92 -9.08 -10.46 -3.29
CA TYR A 92 -9.34 -9.73 -2.04
C TYR A 92 -8.06 -9.24 -1.38
N LEU A 93 -8.06 -8.00 -0.89
CA LEU A 93 -6.95 -7.46 -0.08
C LEU A 93 -6.70 -8.34 1.14
N SER A 94 -5.47 -8.85 1.27
CA SER A 94 -5.13 -9.87 2.26
C SER A 94 -4.05 -9.38 3.25
N TRP A 95 -2.95 -8.81 2.77
CA TRP A 95 -1.98 -8.13 3.65
C TRP A 95 -1.19 -7.07 2.90
N LEU A 96 -0.55 -6.19 3.68
CA LEU A 96 0.51 -5.32 3.21
C LEU A 96 1.83 -5.78 3.84
N GLU A 97 2.90 -5.71 3.07
CA GLU A 97 4.25 -6.02 3.53
C GLU A 97 5.18 -4.83 3.29
N VAL A 98 6.05 -4.58 4.25
CA VAL A 98 7.11 -3.58 4.15
C VAL A 98 8.43 -4.36 4.10
N CYS A 99 9.12 -4.28 2.97
CA CYS A 99 10.40 -4.92 2.76
C CYS A 99 11.50 -3.88 2.93
N SER A 100 12.43 -4.11 3.86
CA SER A 100 13.68 -3.36 3.94
C SER A 100 14.78 -4.13 3.19
N TRP A 101 15.56 -3.42 2.37
CA TRP A 101 16.76 -3.95 1.73
C TRP A 101 18.04 -3.46 2.40
N SER A 102 17.93 -2.48 3.30
CA SER A 102 19.06 -1.85 3.97
C SER A 102 19.03 -2.15 5.46
N ASP A 103 20.18 -2.52 6.03
CA ASP A 103 20.38 -2.65 7.48
C ASP A 103 20.59 -1.28 8.15
N GLU A 104 20.99 -0.26 7.38
CA GLU A 104 21.29 1.09 7.89
C GLU A 104 20.04 1.96 8.06
N THR A 105 18.99 1.70 7.28
CA THR A 105 17.75 2.47 7.28
C THR A 105 16.57 1.57 7.60
N GLU A 106 15.96 1.74 8.78
CA GLU A 106 14.74 1.03 9.14
C GLU A 106 13.57 1.53 8.28
N VAL A 107 13.11 0.66 7.36
CA VAL A 107 11.89 0.91 6.59
C VAL A 107 10.69 0.48 7.43
N THR A 108 10.00 1.47 7.99
CA THR A 108 8.71 1.28 8.67
C THR A 108 7.58 1.79 7.80
N LEU A 109 6.34 1.44 8.17
CA LEU A 109 5.15 2.00 7.53
C LEU A 109 5.10 3.53 7.61
N ALA A 110 5.62 4.13 8.69
CA ALA A 110 5.70 5.58 8.84
C ALA A 110 6.73 6.20 7.88
N THR A 111 7.87 5.54 7.65
CA THR A 111 8.86 5.94 6.65
C THR A 111 8.26 5.86 5.24
N ALA A 112 7.54 4.79 4.94
CA ALA A 112 6.82 4.63 3.68
C ALA A 112 5.76 5.71 3.48
N GLU A 113 4.90 5.97 4.47
CA GLU A 113 3.90 7.04 4.41
C GLU A 113 4.56 8.40 4.10
N ARG A 114 5.65 8.72 4.80
CA ARG A 114 6.39 9.98 4.60
C ARG A 114 6.98 10.08 3.19
N SER A 115 7.53 8.99 2.66
CA SER A 115 8.02 8.92 1.28
C SER A 115 6.88 9.17 0.28
N LEU A 116 5.75 8.50 0.47
CA LEU A 116 4.60 8.57 -0.44
C LEU A 116 3.95 9.95 -0.46
N ARG A 117 3.85 10.61 0.69
CA ARG A 117 3.41 12.01 0.76
C ARG A 117 4.34 12.96 -0.01
N ARG A 118 5.63 12.66 -0.10
CA ARG A 118 6.60 13.46 -0.86
C ARG A 118 6.52 13.19 -2.36
N GLY A 119 6.38 11.92 -2.75
CA GLY A 119 6.20 11.51 -4.16
C GLY A 119 4.91 12.04 -4.80
N ARG A 120 3.89 12.38 -4.00
CA ARG A 120 2.64 13.01 -4.48
C ARG A 120 2.76 14.50 -4.79
N ARG A 121 3.95 15.11 -4.66
CA ARG A 121 4.16 16.50 -5.10
C ARG A 121 4.16 16.51 -6.63
N PRO A 122 3.26 17.28 -7.30
CA PRO A 122 3.31 17.39 -8.75
C PRO A 122 4.70 17.89 -9.14
N SER A 123 5.33 17.22 -10.10
CA SER A 123 6.60 17.67 -10.69
C SER A 123 6.47 19.15 -11.07
N PRO A 124 7.30 20.07 -10.56
CA PRO A 124 7.37 21.40 -11.13
C PRO A 124 8.15 21.28 -12.44
N GLY A 125 7.47 21.47 -13.57
CA GLY A 125 8.14 21.58 -14.87
C GLY A 125 7.50 20.77 -15.99
N ALA A 126 6.28 21.14 -16.38
CA ALA A 126 5.98 21.17 -17.81
C ALA A 126 6.48 22.54 -18.30
N GLU A 127 7.78 22.65 -18.58
CA GLU A 127 8.28 23.74 -19.43
C GLU A 127 7.72 23.48 -20.84
N ALA A 128 6.83 24.36 -21.28
CA ALA A 128 6.37 24.42 -22.65
C ALA A 128 7.50 25.00 -23.51
N PRO A 129 7.87 24.39 -24.65
CA PRO A 129 8.67 25.09 -25.65
C PRO A 129 7.76 26.05 -26.45
N GLU A 130 8.34 27.21 -26.75
CA GLU A 130 7.79 28.35 -27.52
C GLU A 130 7.37 28.00 -28.96
#